data_AF-A0A2J4QS22-F1
#
_entry.id   AF-A0A2J4QS22-F1
#
_cell.length_a   1.000
_cell.length_b   1.000
_cell.length_c   1.000
_cell.angle_alpha   90.00
_cell.angle_beta   90.00
_cell.angle_gamma   90.00
#
_symmetry.space_group_name_H-M   'P 1'
#
loop_
_entity.id
_entity.type
_entity.pdbx_description
1 polymer ?
#
loop_
_entity_poly.entity_id
_entity_poly.type
_entity_poly.pdbx_seq_one_letter_code
_entity_poly.pdbx_strand_id
1 'polypeptide(L)' 'MKLFYKSGACSLASHIALRESGLDFTLQGVDVMKKRLENGDDYLQINPKGQVPALLLDDDVLLTEGVAIM' A
#
# COMPACT_ATOMS: atom_id res chain seq x y z
N MET A 1 2.16 1.79 -10.83
CA MET A 1 2.14 1.18 -9.47
C MET A 1 0.99 1.68 -8.59
N LYS A 2 0.59 0.93 -7.55
CA LYS A 2 -0.44 1.31 -6.56
C LYS A 2 0.03 1.05 -5.13
N LEU A 3 0.05 2.09 -4.29
CA LEU A 3 0.37 1.98 -2.87
C LEU A 3 -0.90 1.88 -2.02
N PHE A 4 -1.02 0.78 -1.27
CA PHE A 4 -2.03 0.59 -0.23
C PHE A 4 -1.55 1.20 1.08
N TYR A 5 -2.31 2.15 1.63
CA TYR A 5 -1.87 2.96 2.76
C TYR A 5 -2.99 3.24 3.77
N LYS A 6 -2.61 3.69 4.97
CA LYS A 6 -3.51 4.32 5.94
C LYS A 6 -2.94 5.65 6.39
N SER A 7 -3.76 6.70 6.41
CA SER A 7 -3.36 8.02 6.90
C SER A 7 -2.83 7.93 8.34
N GLY A 8 -1.63 8.48 8.57
CA GLY A 8 -0.95 8.46 9.87
C GLY A 8 -0.28 7.12 10.24
N ALA A 9 -0.27 6.11 9.36
CA ALA A 9 0.44 4.85 9.60
C ALA A 9 1.88 4.86 9.05
N CYS A 10 2.63 3.78 9.31
CA CYS A 10 3.98 3.57 8.80
C CYS A 10 4.09 3.63 7.26
N SER A 11 2.99 3.41 6.54
CA SER A 11 2.91 3.57 5.08
C SER A 11 3.26 4.99 4.58
N LEU A 12 3.30 5.99 5.47
CA LEU A 12 3.77 7.33 5.14
C LEU A 12 5.23 7.34 4.64
N ALA A 13 6.10 6.49 5.18
CA ALA A 13 7.50 6.43 4.77
C ALA A 13 7.64 5.99 3.30
N SER A 14 6.97 4.90 2.91
CA SER A 14 6.91 4.45 1.52
C SER A 14 6.21 5.47 0.60
N HIS A 15 5.21 6.19 1.11
CA HIS A 15 4.57 7.28 0.36
C HIS A 15 5.55 8.43 0.05
N ILE A 16 6.34 8.85 1.03
CA ILE A 16 7.39 9.86 0.84
C ILE A 16 8.42 9.36 -0.18
N ALA A 17 8.94 8.15 -0.01
CA ALA A 17 9.92 7.56 -0.93
C ALA A 17 9.43 7.52 -2.38
N LEU A 18 8.17 7.12 -2.61
CA LEU A 18 7.58 7.14 -3.96
C LEU A 18 7.48 8.55 -4.55
N ARG A 19 7.13 9.57 -3.74
CA ARG A 19 7.12 10.96 -4.22
C ARG A 19 8.53 11.45 -4.57
N GLU A 20 9.51 11.16 -3.73
CA GLU A 20 10.92 11.55 -3.96
C GLU A 20 11.53 10.84 -5.17
N SER A 21 11.08 9.61 -5.48
CA SER A 21 11.54 8.86 -6.65
C SER A 21 11.10 9.47 -7.99
N GLY A 22 10.08 10.35 -7.99
CA GLY A 22 9.50 10.90 -9.21
C GLY A 22 8.72 9.90 -10.07
N LEU A 23 8.50 8.68 -9.58
CA LEU A 23 7.72 7.65 -10.27
C LEU A 23 6.22 7.93 -10.18
N ASP A 24 5.48 7.52 -11.21
CA ASP A 24 4.02 7.56 -11.18
C ASP A 24 3.45 6.44 -10.31
N PHE A 25 2.56 6.80 -9.40
CA PHE A 25 1.84 5.85 -8.56
C PHE A 25 0.47 6.38 -8.16
N THR A 26 -0.42 5.45 -7.83
CA THR A 26 -1.74 5.75 -7.26
C THR A 26 -1.80 5.35 -5.80
N LEU A 27 -2.71 5.98 -5.06
CA LEU A 27 -2.96 5.69 -3.65
C LEU A 27 -4.30 4.96 -3.50
N GLN A 28 -4.35 3.96 -2.63
CA GLN A 28 -5.58 3.30 -2.22
C GLN A 28 -5.64 3.24 -0.69
N GLY A 29 -6.63 3.89 -0.09
CA GLY A 29 -6.83 3.85 1.35
C GLY A 29 -7.29 2.48 1.83
N VAL A 30 -6.79 2.08 3.01
CA VAL A 30 -7.12 0.83 3.68
C VAL A 30 -7.60 1.11 5.10
N ASP A 31 -8.80 0.64 5.44
CA ASP A 31 -9.19 0.43 6.83
C ASP A 31 -8.51 -0.84 7.33
N VAL A 32 -7.34 -0.68 7.96
CA VAL A 32 -6.56 -1.80 8.51
C VAL A 32 -7.25 -2.50 9.70
N MET A 33 -8.27 -1.90 10.31
CA MET A 33 -9.01 -2.54 11.40
C MET A 33 -10.06 -3.48 10.81
N LYS A 34 -10.80 -3.02 9.79
CA LYS A 34 -11.82 -3.82 9.10
C LYS A 34 -11.26 -4.70 7.98
N LYS A 35 -10.00 -4.49 7.59
CA LYS A 35 -9.34 -5.10 6.42
C LYS A 35 -10.14 -4.87 5.14
N ARG A 36 -10.48 -3.60 4.90
CA ARG A 36 -11.28 -3.17 3.74
C ARG A 36 -10.62 -2.02 3.02
N LEU A 37 -10.76 -2.00 1.69
CA LEU A 37 -10.44 -0.84 0.87
C LEU A 37 -11.54 0.22 0.97
N GLU A 38 -11.26 1.43 0.48
CA GLU A 38 -12.24 2.53 0.41
C GLU A 38 -13.48 2.19 -0.41
N ASN A 39 -13.35 1.33 -1.43
CA ASN A 39 -14.47 0.87 -2.25
C ASN A 39 -15.24 -0.32 -1.63
N GLY A 40 -14.82 -0.80 -0.45
CA GLY A 40 -15.46 -1.92 0.25
C GLY A 40 -14.87 -3.30 -0.05
N ASP A 41 -13.90 -3.43 -0.94
CA ASP A 41 -13.28 -4.71 -1.28
C ASP A 41 -12.47 -5.29 -0.10
N ASP A 42 -12.33 -6.62 -0.08
CA ASP A 42 -11.57 -7.34 0.93
C ASP A 42 -10.06 -7.18 0.73
N TYR A 43 -9.41 -6.44 1.64
CA TYR A 43 -7.98 -6.18 1.55
C TYR A 43 -7.13 -7.44 1.74
N LEU A 44 -7.66 -8.46 2.43
CA LEU A 44 -6.92 -9.71 2.65
C LEU A 44 -6.72 -10.52 1.38
N GLN A 45 -7.54 -10.30 0.34
CA GLN A 45 -7.32 -10.89 -0.99
C GLN A 45 -6.10 -10.30 -1.68
N ILE A 46 -5.70 -9.08 -1.30
CA ILE A 46 -4.53 -8.39 -1.85
C ILE A 46 -3.32 -8.71 -0.99
N ASN A 47 -3.35 -8.35 0.29
CA ASN A 47 -2.28 -8.65 1.23
C ASN A 47 -2.81 -9.57 2.34
N PRO A 48 -2.51 -10.88 2.31
CA PRO A 48 -2.92 -11.82 3.37
C PRO A 48 -2.41 -11.46 4.76
N LYS A 49 -1.31 -10.69 4.88
CA LYS A 49 -0.82 -10.17 6.17
C LYS A 49 -1.73 -9.08 6.75
N GLY A 50 -2.57 -8.46 5.91
CA GLY A 50 -3.51 -7.41 6.30
C GLY A 50 -2.85 -6.14 6.84
N GLN A 51 -1.61 -5.87 6.46
CA GLN A 51 -0.80 -4.74 6.95
C GLN A 51 -0.52 -3.76 5.80
N VAL A 52 -0.32 -2.49 6.16
CA VAL A 52 0.24 -1.47 5.26
C VAL A 52 1.66 -1.13 5.73
N PRO A 53 2.56 -0.69 4.84
CA PRO A 53 2.38 -0.52 3.39
C PRO A 53 2.33 -1.86 2.64
N ALA A 54 1.65 -1.84 1.49
CA ALA A 54 1.83 -2.82 0.42
C ALA A 54 1.86 -2.08 -0.92
N LEU A 55 2.79 -2.45 -1.80
CA LEU A 55 2.96 -1.83 -3.11
C LEU A 55 2.69 -2.88 -4.19
N LEU A 56 1.66 -2.64 -5.01
CA LEU A 56 1.40 -3.43 -6.20
C LEU A 56 2.12 -2.79 -7.39
N LEU A 57 3.03 -3.54 -7.98
CA LEU A 57 3.77 -3.16 -9.18
C LEU A 57 2.89 -3.34 -10.42
N ASP A 58 3.33 -2.79 -11.55
CA ASP A 58 2.55 -2.81 -12.80
C ASP A 58 2.53 -4.20 -13.47
N ASP A 59 3.37 -5.13 -13.02
CA ASP A 59 3.43 -6.54 -13.41
C ASP A 59 2.71 -7.47 -12.41
N ASP A 60 1.79 -6.91 -11.61
CA ASP A 60 1.00 -7.60 -10.57
C ASP A 60 1.81 -8.20 -9.40
N VAL A 61 3.11 -7.89 -9.30
CA VAL A 61 3.92 -8.28 -8.15
C VAL A 61 3.56 -7.42 -6.93
N LEU A 62 3.28 -8.07 -5.80
CA LEU A 62 3.01 -7.40 -4.53
C LEU A 62 4.24 -7.39 -3.62
N LEU A 63 4.74 -6.20 -3.32
CA LEU A 63 5.75 -5.98 -2.29
C LEU A 63 5.09 -5.63 -0.96
N THR A 64 5.59 -6.21 0.12
CA THR A 64 5.17 -5.94 1.51
C THR A 64 6.40 -5.69 2.36
N GLU A 65 6.20 -5.17 3.57
CA GLU A 65 7.25 -4.67 4.48
C GLU A 65 7.87 -3.36 3.99
N GLY A 66 7.74 -2.31 4.81
CA GLY A 66 8.17 -0.96 4.42
C GLY A 66 9.64 -0.87 4.00
N VAL A 67 10.53 -1.64 4.64
CA VAL A 67 11.97 -1.65 4.32
C VAL A 67 12.27 -2.24 2.94
N ALA A 68 11.48 -3.22 2.47
CA ALA A 68 11.68 -3.81 1.15
C ALA A 68 11.10 -2.93 0.02
N ILE A 69 10.16 -2.06 0.36
CA ILE A 69 9.53 -1.12 -0.58
C ILE A 69 10.39 0.14 -0.79
N MET A 70 11.16 0.55 0.22
CA MET A 70 11.99 1.76 0.19
C MET A 70 13.39 1.51 -0.36
#